data_AF-A0A2L2YBT1-F1
#
_entry.id   AF-A0A2L2YBT1-F1
#
_cell.length_a   1.000
_cell.length_b   1.000
_cell.length_c   1.000
_cell.angle_alpha   90.00
_cell.angle_beta   90.00
_cell.angle_gamma   90.00
#
_symmetry.space_group_name_H-M   'P 1'
#
loop_
_entity.id
_entity.type
_entity.pdbx_description
1 polymer ?
#
loop_
_entity_poly.entity_id
_entity_poly.type
_entity_poly.pdbx_seq_one_letter_code
_entity_poly.pdbx_strand_id
1 'polypeptide(L)'
;RLGISFLWKVVATLLIICCIILTASTAPTKETRRFLLLCSPGSERRNICERCTKVTRDPRAFEFCCDQRDGVLEWCVEFLNFKFNP
;
A
#
# COMPACT_ATOMS: atom_id res chain seq x y z
N ARG A 1 -10.74 32.21 40.88
CA ARG A 1 -10.27 32.71 39.57
C ARG A 1 -9.21 31.81 38.89
N LEU A 2 -8.77 30.69 39.49
CA LEU A 2 -7.75 29.80 38.89
C LEU A 2 -8.31 28.78 37.87
N GLY A 3 -9.60 28.41 37.94
CA GLY A 3 -10.14 27.28 37.16
C GLY A 3 -10.23 27.50 35.65
N ILE A 4 -10.58 28.71 35.20
CA ILE A 4 -10.80 29.02 33.77
C ILE A 4 -9.48 29.06 32.99
N SER A 5 -8.42 29.61 33.59
CA SER A 5 -7.10 29.66 32.97
C SER A 5 -6.48 28.27 32.83
N PHE A 6 -6.74 27.38 33.78
CA PHE A 6 -6.27 25.99 33.72
C PHE A 6 -7.02 25.19 32.64
N LEU A 7 -8.35 25.33 32.58
CA LEU A 7 -9.18 24.69 31.57
C LEU A 7 -8.76 25.05 30.14
N TRP A 8 -8.45 26.33 29.88
CA TRP A 8 -8.06 26.76 28.53
C TRP A 8 -6.70 26.19 28.10
N LYS A 9 -5.77 26.00 29.04
CA LYS A 9 -4.48 25.36 28.77
C LYS A 9 -4.67 23.88 28.43
N VAL A 10 -5.49 23.16 29.19
CA VAL A 10 -5.79 21.74 28.92
C VAL A 10 -6.47 21.56 27.56
N VAL A 11 -7.45 22.41 27.23
CA VAL A 11 -8.12 22.38 25.91
C VAL A 11 -7.14 22.69 24.79
N ALA A 12 -6.29 23.71 24.93
CA ALA A 12 -5.26 24.03 23.94
C ALA A 12 -4.28 22.87 23.73
N THR A 13 -3.83 22.22 24.80
CA THR A 13 -2.94 21.06 24.72
C THR A 13 -3.60 19.87 24.02
N LEU A 14 -4.87 19.57 24.35
CA LEU A 14 -5.63 18.49 23.69
C LEU A 14 -5.83 18.76 22.19
N LEU A 15 -6.09 20.01 21.80
CA LEU A 15 -6.19 20.40 20.38
C LEU A 15 -4.86 20.22 19.64
N ILE A 16 -3.73 20.59 20.25
CA ILE A 16 -2.40 20.42 19.65
C ILE A 16 -2.09 18.93 19.46
N ILE A 17 -2.34 18.10 20.47
CA ILE A 17 -2.12 16.65 20.39
C ILE A 17 -3.00 16.04 19.28
N CYS A 18 -4.26 16.44 19.19
CA CYS A 18 -5.17 15.99 18.13
C CYS A 18 -4.66 16.37 16.73
N CYS A 19 -4.18 17.60 16.52
CA CYS A 19 -3.58 18.04 15.26
C CYS A 19 -2.36 17.19 14.87
N ILE A 20 -1.49 16.86 15.82
CA ILE A 20 -0.32 16.01 15.56
C ILE A 20 -0.77 14.62 15.08
N ILE A 21 -1.75 14.01 15.77
CA ILE A 21 -2.28 12.69 15.41
C ILE A 21 -2.93 12.72 14.02
N LEU A 22 -3.67 13.79 13.68
CA LEU A 22 -4.30 13.95 12.36
C LEU A 22 -3.29 14.05 11.22
N THR A 23 -2.13 14.67 11.43
CA THR A 23 -1.08 14.80 10.39
C THR A 23 -0.29 13.51 10.13
N ALA A 24 -0.28 12.56 11.08
CA ALA A 24 0.42 11.29 10.91
C ALA A 24 -0.30 10.33 9.92
N SER A 25 -1.59 10.56 9.68
CA SER A 25 -2.46 9.66 8.92
C SER A 25 -2.37 9.80 7.39
N THR A 26 -1.67 10.82 6.87
CA THR A 26 -1.73 11.18 5.43
C THR A 26 -0.43 10.96 4.65
N ALA A 27 0.63 10.48 5.29
CA ALA A 27 1.87 10.15 4.60
C ALA A 27 1.78 8.73 3.98
N PRO A 28 1.79 8.57 2.64
CA PRO A 28 1.89 7.25 2.04
C PRO A 28 3.23 6.64 2.46
N THR A 29 3.18 5.44 3.04
CA THR A 29 4.37 4.71 3.41
C THR A 29 5.20 4.42 2.16
N LYS A 30 6.52 4.28 2.32
CA LYS A 30 7.46 4.03 1.22
C LYS A 30 7.07 2.78 0.38
N GLU A 31 6.36 1.83 1.00
CA GLU A 31 5.72 0.65 0.40
C GLU A 31 4.69 1.07 -0.68
N THR A 32 3.72 1.93 -0.33
CA THR A 32 2.67 2.40 -1.25
C THR A 32 3.22 3.14 -2.47
N ARG A 33 4.32 3.87 -2.31
CA ARG A 33 4.93 4.63 -3.42
C ARG A 33 5.62 3.71 -4.44
N ARG A 34 6.20 2.58 -4.02
CA ARG A 34 6.81 1.59 -4.94
C ARG A 34 5.74 0.83 -5.72
N PHE A 35 4.68 0.41 -5.04
CA PHE A 35 3.52 -0.22 -5.66
C PHE A 35 2.93 0.62 -6.81
N LEU A 36 2.78 1.94 -6.60
CA LEU A 36 2.26 2.89 -7.60
C LEU A 36 3.16 3.04 -8.85
N LEU A 37 4.48 2.88 -8.71
CA LEU A 37 5.41 3.04 -9.83
C LEU A 37 5.55 1.76 -10.66
N LEU A 38 5.62 0.60 -10.01
CA LEU A 38 5.87 -0.68 -10.67
C LEU A 38 4.62 -1.29 -11.31
N CYS A 39 3.45 -1.10 -10.68
CA CYS A 39 2.16 -1.58 -11.19
C CYS A 39 1.24 -0.43 -11.63
N SER A 40 1.82 0.55 -12.32
CA SER A 40 1.05 1.64 -12.93
C SER A 40 0.02 1.08 -13.93
N PRO A 41 -1.20 1.65 -14.02
CA PRO A 41 -2.20 1.26 -15.02
C PRO A 41 -1.61 1.25 -16.43
N GLY A 42 -1.83 0.17 -17.16
CA GLY A 42 -1.31 -0.03 -18.53
C GLY A 42 0.10 -0.59 -18.62
N SER A 43 0.81 -0.79 -17.50
CA SER A 43 2.10 -1.47 -17.50
C SER A 43 1.96 -2.97 -17.81
N GLU A 44 2.92 -3.53 -18.55
CA GLU A 44 2.98 -4.97 -18.82
C GLU A 44 3.06 -5.79 -17.53
N ARG A 45 3.83 -5.30 -16.55
CA ARG A 45 3.95 -5.90 -15.23
C ARG A 45 2.61 -6.04 -14.54
N ARG A 46 1.78 -4.98 -14.52
CA ARG A 46 0.43 -5.05 -13.97
C ARG A 46 -0.42 -6.11 -14.67
N ASN A 47 -0.37 -6.18 -16.00
CA ASN A 47 -1.12 -7.18 -16.76
C ASN A 47 -0.71 -8.62 -16.38
N ILE A 48 0.59 -8.87 -16.20
CA ILE A 48 1.12 -10.16 -15.74
C ILE A 48 0.59 -10.46 -14.33
N CYS A 49 0.71 -9.51 -13.39
CA CYS A 49 0.27 -9.69 -12.01
C CYS A 49 -1.25 -9.91 -11.91
N GLU A 50 -2.07 -9.16 -12.66
CA GLU A 50 -3.53 -9.33 -12.71
C GLU A 50 -3.91 -10.72 -13.25
N ARG A 51 -3.29 -11.15 -14.35
CA ARG A 51 -3.51 -12.50 -14.91
C ARG A 51 -3.09 -13.59 -13.93
N CYS A 52 -1.93 -13.45 -13.31
CA CYS A 52 -1.40 -14.42 -12.37
C CYS A 52 -2.33 -14.56 -11.14
N THR A 53 -2.77 -13.43 -10.58
CA THR A 53 -3.74 -13.38 -9.46
C THR A 53 -5.06 -14.04 -9.84
N LYS A 54 -5.57 -13.77 -11.05
CA LYS A 54 -6.81 -14.37 -11.56
C LYS A 54 -6.73 -15.89 -11.68
N VAL A 55 -5.56 -16.40 -12.06
CA VAL A 55 -5.35 -17.85 -12.20
C VAL A 55 -5.14 -18.53 -10.86
N THR A 56 -4.29 -17.99 -10.01
CA THR A 56 -3.93 -18.56 -8.71
C THR A 56 -5.05 -18.40 -7.68
N ARG A 57 -5.92 -17.41 -7.88
CA ARG A 57 -7.00 -17.02 -6.96
C ARG A 57 -6.49 -16.58 -5.58
N ASP A 58 -5.19 -16.26 -5.44
CA ASP A 58 -4.65 -15.67 -4.22
C ASP A 58 -4.59 -14.14 -4.38
N PRO A 59 -5.39 -13.36 -3.62
CA PRO A 59 -5.38 -11.90 -3.72
C PRO A 59 -4.03 -11.27 -3.34
N ARG A 60 -3.19 -11.95 -2.54
CA ARG A 60 -1.86 -11.47 -2.15
C ARG A 60 -0.84 -11.59 -3.28
N ALA A 61 -1.10 -12.45 -4.28
CA ALA A 61 -0.23 -12.61 -5.43
C ALA A 61 -0.07 -11.29 -6.20
N PHE A 62 -1.10 -10.45 -6.24
CA PHE A 62 -1.02 -9.16 -6.91
C PHE A 62 -0.03 -8.23 -6.23
N GLU A 63 -0.15 -8.05 -4.92
CA GLU A 63 0.74 -7.18 -4.12
C GLU A 63 2.18 -7.67 -4.20
N PHE A 64 2.41 -8.97 -4.01
CA PHE A 64 3.76 -9.52 -4.04
C PHE A 64 4.41 -9.45 -5.42
N CYS A 65 3.62 -9.66 -6.48
CA CYS A 65 4.08 -9.50 -7.86
C CYS A 65 4.45 -8.04 -8.19
N CYS A 66 3.62 -7.09 -7.74
CA CYS A 66 3.86 -5.66 -7.95
C CYS A 66 5.06 -5.14 -7.15
N ASP A 67 5.26 -5.62 -5.93
CA ASP A 67 6.37 -5.22 -5.05
C ASP A 67 7.68 -5.99 -5.31
N GLN A 68 7.68 -6.94 -6.24
CA GLN A 68 8.81 -7.85 -6.49
C GLN A 68 9.24 -8.61 -5.24
N ARG A 69 8.28 -8.91 -4.35
CA ARG A 69 8.56 -9.75 -3.18
C ARG A 69 8.79 -11.17 -3.63
N ASP A 70 9.83 -11.77 -3.07
CA ASP A 70 10.12 -13.21 -3.16
C ASP A 70 10.16 -13.78 -4.59
N GLY A 71 10.50 -12.96 -5.60
CA GLY A 71 10.57 -13.39 -7.00
C GLY A 71 9.21 -13.77 -7.61
N VAL A 72 8.10 -13.29 -7.04
CA VAL A 72 6.74 -13.66 -7.48
C VAL A 72 6.46 -13.21 -8.91
N LEU A 73 7.07 -12.12 -9.38
CA LEU A 73 6.89 -11.68 -10.77
C LEU A 73 7.44 -12.72 -11.75
N GLU A 74 8.68 -13.16 -11.53
CA GLU A 74 9.38 -14.13 -12.36
C GLU A 74 8.63 -15.47 -12.34
N TRP A 75 8.20 -15.92 -11.16
CA TRP A 75 7.35 -17.09 -11.02
C TRP A 75 6.03 -16.95 -11.79
N CYS A 76 5.37 -15.79 -11.71
CA CYS A 76 4.15 -15.53 -12.46
C CYS A 76 4.38 -15.60 -13.99
N VAL A 77 5.51 -15.11 -14.48
CA VAL A 77 5.87 -15.22 -15.91
C VAL A 77 6.01 -16.68 -16.32
N GLU A 78 6.80 -17.46 -15.58
CA GLU A 78 7.02 -18.89 -15.86
C GLU A 78 5.71 -19.70 -15.79
N PHE A 79 4.94 -19.48 -14.72
CA PHE A 79 3.68 -20.17 -14.49
C PHE A 79 2.64 -19.86 -15.57
N LEU A 80 2.54 -18.59 -16.00
CA LEU A 80 1.65 -18.20 -17.09
C LEU A 80 2.12 -18.75 -18.43
N ASN A 81 3.44 -18.79 -18.69
CA ASN A 81 3.97 -19.41 -19.91
C ASN A 81 3.65 -20.91 -19.96
N PHE A 82 3.87 -21.65 -18.88
CA PHE A 82 3.50 -23.07 -18.81
C PHE A 82 2.00 -23.30 -19.03
N LYS A 83 1.15 -22.44 -18.46
CA LYS A 83 -0.31 -22.61 -18.54
C LYS A 83 -0.90 -22.27 -19.91
N PHE A 84 -0.34 -21.29 -20.61
CA PHE A 84 -0.95 -20.70 -21.82
C PHE A 84 -0.14 -20.93 -23.11
N ASN A 85 1.07 -21.48 -23.02
CA ASN A 85 1.88 -21.84 -24.18
C ASN A 85 2.23 -23.34 -24.17
N PRO A 86 1.29 -24.22 -24.60
CA PRO A 86 1.49 -25.67 -24.69
C PRO A 86 2.46 -26.08 -25.79
#